data_AF-A0A9C9JSZ3-F1
#
_entry.id   AF-A0A9C9JSZ3-F1
#
_cell.length_a   1.000
_cell.length_b   1.000
_cell.length_c   1.000
_cell.angle_alpha   90.00
_cell.angle_beta   90.00
_cell.angle_gamma   90.00
#
_symmetry.space_group_name_H-M   'P 1'
#
loop_
_entity.id
_entity.type
_entity.pdbx_description
1 polymer ?
#
loop_
_entity_poly.entity_id
_entity_poly.type
_entity_poly.pdbx_seq_one_letter_code
_entity_poly.pdbx_strand_id
1 'polypeptide(L)'
;MAKNKKPKNPWPTKDAMAQIYEKNLWGGKKSEFYSGLGSHHPETIDTYIAVVTELLKDFETPPVVCDLGCGDFNVGKELVKYSKRYVAIDIVPDLINHNQKEFKADNLEFRCMDIAKDDLPLGDVAILRQVLQHLSNAEIKRVVEKLYDYKYIILTEHLPEGDFEPNK
;
A
#
# COMPACT_ATOMS: atom_id res chain seq x y z
N MET A 1 27.39 14.96 29.17
CA MET A 1 27.94 15.16 27.81
C MET A 1 26.98 14.56 26.80
N ALA A 2 26.22 15.40 26.07
CA ALA A 2 25.38 14.91 24.99
C ALA A 2 26.29 14.43 23.84
N LYS A 3 26.25 13.13 23.52
CA LYS A 3 26.97 12.61 22.36
C LYS A 3 26.38 13.28 21.12
N ASN A 4 27.19 14.09 20.44
CA ASN A 4 26.94 14.58 19.08
C ASN A 4 26.72 13.35 18.17
N LYS A 5 25.47 12.88 18.07
CA LYS A 5 25.10 11.86 17.10
C LYS A 5 25.17 12.55 15.74
N LYS A 6 26.11 12.11 14.89
CA LYS A 6 26.13 12.51 13.48
C LYS A 6 24.73 12.25 12.90
N PRO A 7 24.16 13.18 12.11
CA PRO A 7 22.90 12.92 11.43
C PRO A 7 23.07 11.65 10.60
N LYS A 8 22.23 10.64 10.87
CA LYS A 8 22.20 9.42 10.08
C LYS A 8 21.39 9.74 8.83
N ASN A 9 21.92 9.43 7.65
CA ASN A 9 21.11 9.45 6.44
C ASN A 9 20.09 8.30 6.53
N PRO A 10 18.79 8.58 6.38
CA PRO A 10 17.78 7.53 6.29
C PRO A 10 18.05 6.67 5.07
N TRP A 11 17.69 5.39 5.16
CA TRP A 11 17.73 4.50 4.00
C TRP A 11 16.69 4.95 2.97
N PRO A 12 16.95 4.76 1.66
CA PRO A 12 15.90 4.85 0.66
C PRO A 12 14.71 3.96 1.03
N THR A 13 13.49 4.46 0.88
CA THR A 13 12.26 3.74 1.23
C THR A 13 12.18 2.37 0.56
N LYS A 14 12.58 2.29 -0.71
CA LYS A 14 12.68 1.01 -1.44
C LYS A 14 13.55 -0.02 -0.74
N ASP A 15 14.73 0.38 -0.27
CA ASP A 15 15.68 -0.52 0.39
C ASP A 15 15.19 -0.94 1.78
N ALA A 16 14.53 -0.02 2.50
CA ALA A 16 13.90 -0.32 3.78
C ALA A 16 12.76 -1.34 3.63
N MET A 17 11.85 -1.14 2.67
CA MET A 17 10.74 -2.07 2.41
C MET A 17 11.23 -3.43 1.90
N ALA A 18 12.21 -3.44 0.99
CA ALA A 18 12.81 -4.70 0.52
C ALA A 18 13.42 -5.50 1.68
N GLN A 19 14.14 -4.83 2.59
CA GLN A 19 14.71 -5.50 3.76
C GLN A 19 13.63 -6.02 4.72
N ILE A 20 12.52 -5.30 4.90
CA ILE A 20 11.42 -5.73 5.76
C ILE A 20 10.87 -7.08 5.28
N TYR A 21 10.63 -7.22 3.98
CA TYR A 21 10.18 -8.49 3.40
C TYR A 21 11.27 -9.56 3.43
N GLU A 22 12.51 -9.24 3.00
CA GLU A 22 13.63 -10.18 2.99
C GLU A 22 13.89 -10.80 4.36
N LYS A 23 13.84 -9.98 5.43
CA LYS A 23 14.09 -10.41 6.80
C LYS A 23 12.81 -10.83 7.53
N ASN A 24 11.67 -10.84 6.86
CA ASN A 24 10.37 -11.21 7.43
C ASN A 24 10.04 -10.41 8.71
N LEU A 25 10.34 -9.11 8.71
CA LEU A 25 10.25 -8.27 9.92
C LEU A 25 8.81 -8.00 10.38
N TRP A 26 7.85 -8.14 9.47
CA TRP A 26 6.42 -8.07 9.81
C TRP A 26 5.84 -9.41 10.28
N GLY A 27 6.65 -10.46 10.38
CA GLY A 27 6.22 -11.78 10.84
C GLY A 27 5.69 -12.65 9.71
N GLY A 28 4.91 -13.69 10.03
CA GLY A 28 4.48 -14.69 9.04
C GLY A 28 5.48 -15.83 8.87
N LYS A 29 5.19 -16.76 7.95
CA LYS A 29 6.08 -17.89 7.65
C LYS A 29 7.30 -17.38 6.88
N LYS A 30 8.50 -17.82 7.25
CA LYS A 30 9.79 -17.37 6.67
C LYS A 30 9.93 -17.50 5.14
N SER A 31 9.05 -18.24 4.48
CA SER A 31 9.09 -18.49 3.03
C SER A 31 8.03 -17.71 2.23
N GLU A 32 7.22 -16.88 2.89
CA GLU A 32 6.10 -16.16 2.28
C GLU A 32 6.32 -14.64 2.43
N PHE A 33 5.98 -13.87 1.39
CA PHE A 33 5.85 -12.43 1.57
C PHE A 33 4.67 -12.16 2.50
N TYR A 34 4.88 -11.37 3.56
CA TYR A 34 3.88 -11.13 4.59
C TYR A 34 3.85 -9.65 4.98
N SER A 35 2.68 -9.03 4.82
CA SER A 35 2.45 -7.59 5.00
C SER A 35 1.88 -7.24 6.37
N GLY A 36 2.22 -8.07 7.37
CA GLY A 36 1.88 -7.84 8.78
C GLY A 36 0.46 -8.21 9.16
N LEU A 37 0.21 -8.23 10.48
CA LEU A 37 -1.12 -8.52 11.05
C LEU A 37 -2.18 -7.54 10.56
N GLY A 38 -1.80 -6.29 10.27
CA GLY A 38 -2.70 -5.29 9.70
C GLY A 38 -3.35 -5.78 8.40
N SER A 39 -2.70 -6.64 7.62
CA SER A 39 -3.23 -7.15 6.34
C SER A 39 -3.77 -8.58 6.42
N HIS A 40 -3.71 -9.23 7.60
CA HIS A 40 -4.03 -10.66 7.75
C HIS A 40 -4.98 -10.97 8.91
N HIS A 41 -5.11 -10.10 9.91
CA HIS A 41 -5.97 -10.36 11.07
C HIS A 41 -7.45 -10.10 10.73
N PRO A 42 -8.36 -11.07 10.87
CA PRO A 42 -9.77 -10.94 10.46
C PRO A 42 -10.48 -9.73 11.06
N GLU A 43 -10.27 -9.45 12.35
CA GLU A 43 -10.88 -8.28 13.02
C GLU A 43 -10.47 -6.95 12.38
N THR A 44 -9.32 -6.90 11.70
CA THR A 44 -8.84 -5.70 11.00
C THR A 44 -9.28 -5.67 9.54
N ILE A 45 -9.23 -6.82 8.85
CA ILE A 45 -9.43 -6.85 7.39
C ILE A 45 -10.88 -7.11 6.98
N ASP A 46 -11.66 -7.87 7.74
CA ASP A 46 -13.00 -8.31 7.30
C ASP A 46 -13.94 -7.11 7.15
N THR A 47 -13.96 -6.21 8.13
CA THR A 47 -14.76 -4.97 8.08
C THR A 47 -14.29 -4.06 6.94
N TYR A 48 -12.98 -3.92 6.75
CA TYR A 48 -12.43 -3.13 5.66
C TYR A 48 -12.85 -3.68 4.30
N ILE A 49 -12.67 -4.98 4.07
CA ILE A 49 -13.03 -5.66 2.83
C ILE A 49 -14.53 -5.52 2.57
N ALA A 50 -15.38 -5.69 3.58
CA ALA A 50 -16.82 -5.54 3.45
C ALA A 50 -17.20 -4.13 2.97
N VAL A 51 -16.74 -3.08 3.66
CA VAL A 51 -17.05 -1.68 3.34
C VAL A 51 -16.52 -1.29 1.97
N VAL A 52 -15.26 -1.63 1.65
CA VAL A 52 -14.68 -1.29 0.35
C VAL A 52 -15.35 -2.08 -0.78
N THR A 53 -15.75 -3.33 -0.54
CA THR A 53 -16.54 -4.11 -1.50
C THR A 53 -17.88 -3.46 -1.79
N GLU A 54 -18.61 -3.01 -0.76
CA GLU A 54 -19.89 -2.31 -0.94
C GLU A 54 -19.70 -1.03 -1.76
N LEU A 55 -18.68 -0.23 -1.43
CA LEU A 55 -18.35 0.98 -2.19
C LEU A 55 -18.06 0.68 -3.67
N LEU A 56 -17.21 -0.32 -3.96
CA LEU A 56 -16.85 -0.66 -5.35
C LEU A 56 -18.04 -1.22 -6.15
N LYS A 57 -18.99 -1.89 -5.49
CA LYS A 57 -20.22 -2.39 -6.12
C LYS A 57 -21.25 -1.32 -6.41
N ASP A 58 -21.20 -0.18 -5.70
CA ASP A 58 -22.17 0.90 -5.85
C ASP A 58 -21.93 1.76 -7.10
N PHE A 59 -20.77 1.62 -7.76
CA PHE A 59 -20.51 2.28 -9.03
C PHE A 59 -21.40 1.70 -10.14
N GLU A 60 -22.03 2.57 -10.94
CA GLU A 60 -22.83 2.17 -12.12
C GLU A 60 -22.04 1.25 -13.09
N THR A 61 -20.74 1.49 -13.20
CA THR A 61 -19.80 0.63 -13.93
C THR A 61 -18.58 0.35 -13.06
N PRO A 62 -18.02 -0.89 -13.07
CA PRO A 62 -16.84 -1.20 -12.27
C PRO A 62 -15.69 -0.19 -12.53
N PRO A 63 -15.10 0.40 -11.48
CA PRO A 63 -14.09 1.45 -11.64
C PRO A 63 -12.73 0.87 -12.05
N VAL A 64 -11.84 1.73 -12.57
CA VAL A 64 -10.40 1.42 -12.61
C VAL A 64 -9.80 1.73 -11.24
N VAL A 65 -9.28 0.71 -10.57
CA VAL A 65 -8.71 0.81 -9.21
C VAL A 65 -7.18 0.81 -9.30
N CYS A 66 -6.55 1.70 -8.54
CA CYS A 66 -5.10 1.74 -8.33
C CYS A 66 -4.81 1.51 -6.84
N ASP A 67 -4.23 0.36 -6.52
CA ASP A 67 -3.84 -0.02 -5.15
C ASP A 67 -2.36 0.37 -4.92
N LEU A 68 -2.15 1.48 -4.23
CA LEU A 68 -0.88 2.18 -4.10
C LEU A 68 -0.14 1.72 -2.84
N GLY A 69 0.53 0.58 -2.92
CA GLY A 69 1.13 -0.13 -1.78
C GLY A 69 0.42 -1.44 -1.49
N CYS A 70 0.28 -2.29 -2.52
CA CYS A 70 -0.56 -3.49 -2.49
C CYS A 70 -0.03 -4.61 -1.58
N GLY A 71 1.24 -4.53 -1.16
CA GLY A 71 1.88 -5.54 -0.32
C GLY A 71 1.80 -6.94 -0.93
N ASP A 72 1.58 -7.95 -0.09
CA ASP A 72 1.36 -9.36 -0.47
C ASP A 72 0.01 -9.64 -1.13
N PHE A 73 -0.76 -8.59 -1.41
CA PHE A 73 -2.02 -8.65 -2.11
C PHE A 73 -3.12 -9.46 -1.39
N ASN A 74 -2.96 -9.74 -0.09
CA ASN A 74 -3.98 -10.50 0.67
C ASN A 74 -5.33 -9.77 0.76
N VAL A 75 -5.32 -8.44 0.80
CA VAL A 75 -6.56 -7.64 0.74
C VAL A 75 -7.00 -7.42 -0.71
N GLY A 76 -6.07 -7.05 -1.59
CA GLY A 76 -6.37 -6.75 -2.99
C GLY A 76 -7.02 -7.92 -3.76
N LYS A 77 -6.64 -9.16 -3.45
CA LYS A 77 -7.25 -10.37 -4.06
C LYS A 77 -8.75 -10.50 -3.81
N GLU A 78 -9.26 -9.94 -2.71
CA GLU A 78 -10.70 -9.97 -2.40
C GLU A 78 -11.48 -8.88 -3.15
N LEU A 79 -10.78 -7.81 -3.56
CA LEU A 79 -11.36 -6.61 -4.16
C LEU A 79 -11.29 -6.62 -5.70
N VAL A 80 -10.31 -7.30 -6.28
CA VAL A 80 -10.01 -7.29 -7.73
C VAL A 80 -11.23 -7.55 -8.62
N LYS A 81 -12.13 -8.46 -8.21
CA LYS A 81 -13.34 -8.85 -8.95
C LYS A 81 -14.40 -7.74 -9.06
N TYR A 82 -14.30 -6.67 -8.28
CA TYR A 82 -15.23 -5.54 -8.28
C TYR A 82 -14.71 -4.35 -9.09
N SER A 83 -13.69 -4.56 -9.93
CA SER A 83 -13.07 -3.51 -10.74
C SER A 83 -13.09 -3.86 -12.22
N LYS A 84 -13.08 -2.83 -13.08
CA LYS A 84 -12.86 -2.99 -14.52
C LYS A 84 -11.40 -3.30 -14.83
N ARG A 85 -10.50 -2.65 -14.10
CA ARG A 85 -9.06 -2.92 -14.10
C ARG A 85 -8.52 -2.64 -12.70
N TYR A 86 -7.64 -3.50 -12.21
CA TYR A 86 -6.98 -3.37 -10.92
C TYR A 86 -5.48 -3.26 -11.15
N VAL A 87 -4.91 -2.10 -10.85
CA VAL A 87 -3.46 -1.86 -10.94
C VAL A 87 -2.89 -1.88 -9.53
N ALA A 88 -2.19 -2.96 -9.20
CA ALA A 88 -1.57 -3.18 -7.90
C ALA A 88 -0.10 -2.76 -7.93
N ILE A 89 0.26 -1.76 -7.13
CA ILE A 89 1.58 -1.15 -7.10
C ILE A 89 2.26 -1.43 -5.77
N ASP A 90 3.54 -1.82 -5.83
CA ASP A 90 4.42 -1.83 -4.66
C ASP A 90 5.84 -1.43 -5.11
N ILE A 91 6.64 -0.92 -4.18
CA ILE A 91 8.01 -0.47 -4.44
C ILE A 91 9.02 -1.63 -4.47
N VAL A 92 8.64 -2.80 -3.93
CA VAL A 92 9.53 -3.97 -3.75
C VAL A 92 9.47 -4.91 -4.97
N PRO A 93 10.54 -5.02 -5.77
CA PRO A 93 10.53 -5.80 -7.02
C PRO A 93 10.25 -7.29 -6.81
N ASP A 94 10.87 -7.90 -5.79
CA ASP A 94 10.72 -9.34 -5.55
C ASP A 94 9.31 -9.71 -5.09
N LEU A 95 8.66 -8.83 -4.31
CA LEU A 95 7.26 -8.94 -3.92
C LEU A 95 6.35 -8.89 -5.16
N ILE A 96 6.55 -7.89 -6.02
CA ILE A 96 5.75 -7.75 -7.25
C ILE A 96 5.94 -8.97 -8.17
N ASN A 97 7.18 -9.44 -8.34
CA ASN A 97 7.46 -10.64 -9.13
C ASN A 97 6.81 -11.90 -8.54
N HIS A 98 6.71 -12.01 -7.21
CA HIS A 98 6.01 -13.08 -6.54
C HIS A 98 4.50 -12.99 -6.78
N ASN A 99 3.90 -11.83 -6.51
CA ASN A 99 2.46 -11.59 -6.69
C ASN A 99 2.01 -11.83 -8.13
N GLN A 100 2.81 -11.41 -9.11
CA GLN A 100 2.55 -11.68 -10.53
C GLN A 100 2.47 -13.17 -10.86
N LYS A 101 3.18 -14.04 -10.13
CA LYS A 101 3.14 -15.50 -10.35
C LYS A 101 1.97 -16.14 -9.64
N GLU A 102 1.72 -15.72 -8.39
CA GLU A 102 0.71 -16.29 -7.50
C GLU A 102 -0.72 -15.89 -7.91
N PHE A 103 -0.95 -14.61 -8.18
CA PHE A 103 -2.28 -14.08 -8.42
C PHE A 103 -2.54 -13.83 -9.90
N LYS A 104 -3.66 -14.35 -10.40
CA LYS A 104 -4.08 -14.24 -11.80
C LYS A 104 -5.54 -13.83 -11.89
N ALA A 105 -5.79 -12.75 -12.61
CA ALA A 105 -7.11 -12.32 -13.04
C ALA A 105 -6.97 -11.51 -14.34
N ASP A 106 -7.97 -11.59 -15.22
CA ASP A 106 -7.91 -10.95 -16.55
C ASP A 106 -7.84 -9.42 -16.47
N ASN A 107 -8.31 -8.84 -15.37
CA ASN A 107 -8.35 -7.41 -15.10
C ASN A 107 -7.24 -6.93 -14.15
N LEU A 108 -6.28 -7.78 -13.77
CA LEU A 108 -5.23 -7.48 -12.79
C LEU A 108 -3.88 -7.21 -13.45
N GLU A 109 -3.25 -6.12 -13.03
CA GLU A 109 -1.89 -5.76 -13.42
C GLU A 109 -1.06 -5.39 -12.18
N PHE A 110 0.11 -5.99 -12.01
CA PHE A 110 1.06 -5.59 -10.98
C PHE A 110 2.19 -4.74 -11.55
N ARG A 111 2.56 -3.65 -10.87
CA ARG A 111 3.65 -2.75 -11.26
C ARG A 111 4.59 -2.47 -10.09
N CYS A 112 5.90 -2.56 -10.36
CA CYS A 112 6.91 -2.14 -9.39
C CYS A 112 7.20 -0.64 -9.57
N MET A 113 6.69 0.21 -8.69
CA MET A 113 6.81 1.67 -8.80
C MET A 113 7.04 2.33 -7.43
N ASP A 114 7.79 3.43 -7.40
CA ASP A 114 7.92 4.30 -6.25
C ASP A 114 6.86 5.41 -6.33
N ILE A 115 5.75 5.25 -5.60
CA ILE A 115 4.61 6.18 -5.67
C ILE A 115 4.97 7.63 -5.32
N ALA A 116 6.05 7.85 -4.56
CA ALA A 116 6.52 9.18 -4.19
C ALA A 116 7.37 9.84 -5.27
N LYS A 117 7.80 9.11 -6.31
CA LYS A 117 8.68 9.62 -7.39
C LYS A 117 8.10 9.46 -8.78
N ASP A 118 7.51 8.30 -9.07
CA ASP A 118 7.05 7.95 -10.41
C ASP A 118 5.66 8.53 -10.72
N ASP A 119 5.35 8.74 -11.99
CA ASP A 119 4.01 9.12 -12.44
C ASP A 119 3.04 7.95 -12.25
N LEU A 120 1.93 8.19 -11.56
CA LEU A 120 0.98 7.12 -11.20
C LEU A 120 0.06 6.77 -12.38
N PRO A 121 -0.39 5.50 -12.47
CA PRO A 121 -1.39 5.12 -13.47
C PRO A 121 -2.70 5.87 -13.24
N LEU A 122 -3.32 6.31 -14.33
CA LEU A 122 -4.67 6.86 -14.29
C LEU A 122 -5.67 5.79 -13.81
N GLY A 123 -6.59 6.21 -12.94
CA GLY A 123 -7.67 5.40 -12.41
C GLY A 123 -8.80 6.26 -11.85
N ASP A 124 -9.94 5.62 -11.54
CA ASP A 124 -11.07 6.28 -10.91
C ASP A 124 -10.93 6.29 -9.38
N VAL A 125 -10.39 5.20 -8.81
CA VAL A 125 -10.25 5.01 -7.36
C VAL A 125 -8.80 4.70 -7.02
N ALA A 126 -8.20 5.48 -6.11
CA ALA A 126 -6.94 5.13 -5.46
C ALA A 126 -7.19 4.50 -4.09
N ILE A 127 -6.54 3.38 -3.81
CA ILE A 127 -6.51 2.74 -2.49
C ILE A 127 -5.13 2.99 -1.88
N LEU A 128 -5.11 3.55 -0.66
CA LEU A 128 -3.94 3.74 0.17
C LEU A 128 -4.26 3.21 1.57
N ARG A 129 -3.86 1.96 1.82
CA ARG A 129 -4.13 1.27 3.08
C ARG A 129 -2.85 1.06 3.84
N GLN A 130 -2.65 1.84 4.91
CA GLN A 130 -1.54 1.70 5.85
C GLN A 130 -0.16 1.91 5.21
N VAL A 131 -0.06 2.85 4.27
CA VAL A 131 1.14 3.09 3.45
C VAL A 131 1.86 4.36 3.87
N LEU A 132 1.13 5.44 4.16
CA LEU A 132 1.71 6.76 4.42
C LEU A 132 2.57 6.75 5.70
N GLN A 133 2.22 5.92 6.68
CA GLN A 133 3.01 5.72 7.90
C GLN A 133 4.44 5.21 7.66
N HIS A 134 4.73 4.64 6.48
CA HIS A 134 6.05 4.14 6.11
C HIS A 134 6.93 5.18 5.40
N LEU A 135 6.36 6.33 5.04
CA LEU A 135 6.99 7.35 4.22
C LEU A 135 7.45 8.56 5.04
N SER A 136 8.46 9.28 4.56
CA SER A 136 8.82 10.59 5.12
C SER A 136 7.77 11.66 4.76
N ASN A 137 7.69 12.74 5.52
CA ASN A 137 6.80 13.87 5.22
C ASN A 137 6.98 14.44 3.81
N ALA A 138 8.22 14.47 3.32
CA ALA A 138 8.52 14.91 1.96
C ALA A 138 7.98 13.96 0.88
N GLU A 139 8.00 12.65 1.14
CA GLU A 139 7.39 11.65 0.26
C GLU A 139 5.86 11.70 0.32
N ILE A 140 5.28 11.78 1.53
CA ILE A 140 3.84 11.92 1.72
C ILE A 140 3.31 13.10 0.93
N LYS A 141 3.96 14.27 1.02
CA LYS A 141 3.57 15.46 0.25
C LYS A 141 3.52 15.18 -1.25
N ARG A 142 4.55 14.52 -1.81
CA ARG A 142 4.59 14.17 -3.24
C ARG A 142 3.51 13.15 -3.62
N VAL A 143 3.19 12.21 -2.73
CA VAL A 143 2.10 11.25 -2.97
C VAL A 143 0.76 11.98 -2.99
N VAL A 144 0.47 12.78 -1.97
CA VAL A 144 -0.80 13.52 -1.83
C VAL A 144 -1.06 14.43 -3.03
N GLU A 145 -0.04 15.12 -3.55
CA GLU A 145 -0.17 15.97 -4.74
C GLU A 145 -0.66 15.18 -5.97
N LYS A 146 -0.28 13.91 -6.10
CA LYS A 146 -0.73 13.03 -7.20
C LYS A 146 -2.12 12.43 -6.97
N LEU A 147 -2.59 12.39 -5.74
CA LEU A 147 -3.91 11.81 -5.43
C LEU A 147 -5.07 12.64 -5.98
N TYR A 148 -4.85 13.92 -6.28
CA TYR A 148 -5.83 14.79 -6.92
C TYR A 148 -6.23 14.37 -8.33
N ASP A 149 -5.45 13.50 -8.99
CA ASP A 149 -5.78 12.97 -10.31
C ASP A 149 -6.85 11.86 -10.26
N TYR A 150 -7.14 11.32 -9.08
CA TYR A 150 -8.17 10.30 -8.87
C TYR A 150 -9.49 10.93 -8.44
N LYS A 151 -10.61 10.34 -8.87
CA LYS A 151 -11.96 10.81 -8.49
C LYS A 151 -12.29 10.48 -7.05
N TYR A 152 -11.84 9.31 -6.58
CA TYR A 152 -12.05 8.82 -5.23
C TYR A 152 -10.75 8.30 -4.63
N ILE A 153 -10.58 8.53 -3.33
CA ILE A 153 -9.44 8.04 -2.56
C ILE A 153 -10.00 7.28 -1.36
N ILE A 154 -9.61 6.01 -1.23
CA ILE A 154 -9.82 5.20 -0.03
C ILE A 154 -8.52 5.23 0.76
N LEU A 155 -8.44 6.11 1.75
CA LEU A 155 -7.29 6.25 2.63
C LEU A 155 -7.61 5.68 4.01
N THR A 156 -6.81 4.74 4.48
CA THR A 156 -6.91 4.21 5.85
C THR A 156 -5.53 4.12 6.48
N GLU A 157 -5.38 4.67 7.67
CA GLU A 157 -4.13 4.69 8.43
C GLU A 157 -4.44 4.45 9.91
N HIS A 158 -3.45 4.01 10.67
CA HIS A 158 -3.56 3.99 12.13
C HIS A 158 -3.42 5.41 12.66
N LEU A 159 -4.31 5.79 13.57
CA LEU A 159 -4.18 7.04 14.32
C LEU A 159 -3.69 6.72 15.73
N PRO A 160 -2.72 7.49 16.26
CA PRO A 160 -2.32 7.36 17.65
C PRO A 160 -3.50 7.72 18.57
N GLU A 161 -3.60 7.05 19.71
CA GLU A 161 -4.54 7.42 20.77
C GLU A 161 -3.98 8.60 21.58
N GLY A 162 -4.75 9.68 21.69
CA GLY A 162 -4.41 10.87 22.46
C GLY A 162 -3.57 11.91 21.71
N ASP A 163 -3.06 12.89 22.47
CA ASP A 163 -2.23 13.97 21.92
C ASP A 163 -0.85 13.43 21.50
N PHE A 164 -0.39 13.81 20.32
CA PHE A 164 0.93 13.42 19.81
C PHE A 164 1.63 14.61 19.15
N GLU A 165 2.96 14.62 19.22
CA GLU A 165 3.76 15.52 18.40
C GLU A 165 3.92 14.92 17.00
N PRO A 166 3.46 15.60 15.93
CA PRO A 166 3.66 15.09 14.58
C PRO A 166 5.14 15.06 14.23
N ASN A 167 5.51 14.12 13.36
CA ASN A 167 6.83 14.08 12.76
C ASN A 167 7.13 15.40 12.02
N LYS A 168 8.40 15.83 12.07
CA LYS A 168 8.88 17.04 11.38
C LYS A 168 9.36 16.71 9.99
#